data_AF-A0A1I5QAN5-F1
#
_entry.id   AF-A0A1I5QAN5-F1
#
_cell.length_a   1.000
_cell.length_b   1.000
_cell.length_c   1.000
_cell.angle_alpha   90.00
_cell.angle_beta   90.00
_cell.angle_gamma   90.00
#
_symmetry.space_group_name_H-M   'P 1'
#
loop_
_entity.id
_entity.type
_entity.pdbx_description
1 polymer ?
#
loop_
_entity_poly.entity_id
_entity_poly.type
_entity_poly.pdbx_seq_one_letter_code
_entity_poly.pdbx_strand_id
1 'polypeptide(L)'
;MGGTDCGAYRIGLGVYAIGRLAGAEADELSAHLRGCPPCREELAELRGVAELLAYSARQWGVAVPARRSAGRRPRTGASRMGLSGACAYGATGPGRSR
;
A
#
# COMPACT_ATOMS: atom_id res chain seq x y z
N MET A 1 -8.54 17.64 -25.67
CA MET A 1 -9.12 18.23 -24.45
C MET A 1 -9.44 17.10 -23.47
N GLY A 2 -8.53 16.78 -22.54
CA GLY A 2 -8.71 15.74 -21.50
C GLY A 2 -9.42 16.30 -20.26
N GLY A 3 -10.55 16.96 -20.47
CA GLY A 3 -11.13 17.97 -19.58
C GLY A 3 -12.25 17.52 -18.63
N THR A 4 -12.18 16.36 -17.99
CA THR A 4 -13.16 16.00 -16.95
C THR A 4 -12.46 15.29 -15.79
N ASP A 5 -12.05 15.92 -14.68
CA ASP A 5 -12.12 17.29 -14.19
C ASP A 5 -10.85 17.47 -13.35
N CYS A 6 -9.80 18.09 -13.91
CA CYS A 6 -8.58 18.34 -13.13
C CYS A 6 -8.83 19.32 -11.97
N GLY A 7 -9.94 20.08 -11.98
CA GLY A 7 -10.30 20.97 -10.88
C GLY A 7 -10.52 20.22 -9.57
N ALA A 8 -11.36 19.18 -9.60
CA ALA A 8 -11.60 18.33 -8.43
C ALA A 8 -10.30 17.73 -7.85
N TYR A 9 -9.41 17.24 -8.70
CA TYR A 9 -8.17 16.61 -8.26
C TYR A 9 -7.10 17.60 -7.78
N ARG A 10 -7.02 18.79 -8.38
CA ARG A 10 -6.04 19.82 -8.00
C ARG A 10 -6.21 20.28 -6.56
N ILE A 11 -7.45 20.42 -6.09
CA ILE A 11 -7.75 20.75 -4.69
C ILE A 11 -7.13 19.72 -3.72
N GLY A 12 -7.12 18.44 -4.11
CA GLY A 12 -6.57 17.35 -3.30
C GLY A 12 -5.04 17.23 -3.32
N LEU A 13 -4.34 17.86 -4.26
CA LEU A 13 -2.88 17.66 -4.44
C LEU A 13 -2.06 18.09 -3.24
N GLY A 14 -2.42 19.21 -2.59
CA GLY A 14 -1.70 19.69 -1.40
C GLY A 14 -1.80 18.72 -0.22
N VAL A 15 -3.03 18.24 0.06
CA VAL A 15 -3.31 17.28 1.14
C VAL A 15 -2.63 15.93 0.85
N TYR A 16 -2.60 15.52 -0.41
CA TYR A 16 -1.89 14.34 -0.87
C TYR A 16 -0.37 14.49 -0.72
N ALA A 17 0.20 15.66 -1.06
CA ALA A 17 1.64 15.93 -0.95
C ALA A 17 2.15 15.84 0.50
N ILE A 18 1.37 16.33 1.48
CA ILE A 18 1.70 16.21 2.91
C ILE A 18 1.31 14.85 3.52
N GLY A 19 0.81 13.90 2.71
CA GLY A 19 0.46 12.55 3.15
C GLY A 19 -0.77 12.46 4.03
N ARG A 20 -1.71 13.41 3.90
CA ARG A 20 -2.92 13.49 4.74
C ARG A 20 -4.20 13.04 4.03
N LEU A 21 -4.15 12.81 2.71
CA LEU A 21 -5.25 12.24 1.94
C LEU A 21 -5.23 10.71 2.09
N ALA A 22 -6.38 10.08 2.35
CA ALA A 22 -6.45 8.66 2.68
C ALA A 22 -7.67 7.98 2.05
N GLY A 23 -7.65 6.64 2.01
CA GLY A 23 -8.76 5.84 1.52
C GLY A 23 -9.06 6.07 0.04
N ALA A 24 -10.34 5.97 -0.32
CA ALA A 24 -10.81 6.04 -1.71
C ALA A 24 -10.36 7.33 -2.42
N GLU A 25 -10.35 8.47 -1.74
CA GLU A 25 -9.94 9.75 -2.32
C GLU A 25 -8.46 9.74 -2.75
N ALA A 26 -7.59 9.11 -1.97
CA ALA A 26 -6.18 8.97 -2.32
C ALA A 26 -5.98 7.99 -3.49
N ASP A 27 -6.78 6.93 -3.56
CA ASP A 27 -6.74 5.95 -4.64
C ASP A 27 -7.25 6.54 -5.95
N GLU A 28 -8.33 7.33 -5.91
CA GLU A 28 -8.89 8.06 -7.05
C GLU A 28 -7.90 9.11 -7.58
N LEU A 29 -7.32 9.92 -6.70
CA LEU A 29 -6.30 10.89 -7.09
C LEU A 29 -5.06 10.19 -7.66
N SER A 30 -4.62 9.09 -7.06
CA SER A 30 -3.52 8.27 -7.59
C SER A 30 -3.84 7.72 -8.97
N ALA A 31 -5.07 7.30 -9.21
CA ALA A 31 -5.52 6.84 -10.52
C ALA A 31 -5.49 7.96 -11.56
N HIS A 32 -5.95 9.16 -11.23
CA HIS A 32 -5.88 10.34 -12.09
C HIS A 32 -4.43 10.70 -12.44
N LEU A 33 -3.53 10.71 -11.45
CA LEU A 33 -2.11 11.05 -11.64
C LEU A 33 -1.39 10.11 -12.60
N ARG A 34 -1.83 8.86 -12.77
CA ARG A 34 -1.28 7.97 -13.81
C ARG A 34 -1.55 8.47 -15.23
N GLY A 35 -2.69 9.13 -15.45
CA GLY A 35 -3.12 9.60 -16.76
C GLY A 35 -2.88 11.09 -17.04
N CYS A 36 -2.55 11.90 -16.03
CA CYS A 36 -2.53 13.36 -16.15
C CYS A 36 -1.14 13.98 -15.91
N PRO A 37 -0.34 14.25 -16.95
CA PRO A 37 0.96 14.92 -16.81
C PRO A 37 0.89 16.28 -16.10
N PRO A 38 -0.04 17.20 -16.41
CA PRO A 38 -0.11 18.50 -15.73
C PRO A 38 -0.31 18.40 -14.21
N CYS A 39 -1.16 17.49 -13.74
CA CYS A 39 -1.35 17.30 -12.29
C CYS A 39 -0.14 16.62 -11.62
N ARG A 40 0.68 15.87 -12.36
CA ARG A 40 1.96 15.34 -11.83
C ARG A 40 3.00 16.45 -11.68
N GLU A 41 3.06 17.39 -12.61
CA GLU A 41 3.94 18.56 -12.55
C GLU A 41 3.56 19.42 -11.34
N GLU A 42 2.28 19.74 -11.18
CA GLU A 42 1.80 20.50 -10.02
C GLU A 42 2.08 19.77 -8.69
N LEU A 43 1.90 18.45 -8.65
CA LEU A 43 2.28 17.66 -7.49
C LEU A 43 3.78 17.72 -7.18
N ALA A 44 4.65 17.78 -8.19
CA ALA A 44 6.09 17.87 -8.01
C ALA A 44 6.48 19.20 -7.35
N GLU A 45 5.87 20.30 -7.77
CA GLU A 45 6.05 21.62 -7.14
C GLU A 45 5.62 21.60 -5.67
N LEU A 46 4.43 21.03 -5.39
CA LEU A 46 3.91 20.93 -4.02
C LEU A 46 4.75 20.04 -3.11
N ARG A 47 5.42 19.01 -3.65
CA ARG A 47 6.33 18.14 -2.86
C ARG A 47 7.51 18.91 -2.30
N GLY A 48 8.09 19.85 -3.05
CA GLY A 48 9.16 20.72 -2.54
C GLY A 48 8.71 21.52 -1.31
N VAL A 49 7.49 22.07 -1.35
CA VAL A 49 6.89 22.77 -0.20
C VAL A 49 6.63 21.82 0.97
N ALA A 50 6.10 20.62 0.70
CA ALA A 50 5.84 19.62 1.73
C ALA A 50 7.12 19.16 2.46
N GLU A 51 8.24 19.05 1.74
CA GLU A 51 9.55 18.72 2.32
C GLU A 51 10.06 19.81 3.25
N LEU A 52 9.94 21.08 2.86
CA LEU A 52 10.27 22.23 3.71
C LEU A 52 9.42 22.25 4.98
N LEU A 53 8.10 22.06 4.85
CA LEU A 53 7.20 21.98 6.01
C LEU A 53 7.58 20.83 6.95
N ALA A 54 7.90 19.66 6.40
CA ALA A 54 8.34 18.51 7.20
C ALA A 54 9.68 18.80 7.91
N TYR A 55 10.59 19.53 7.28
CA TYR A 55 11.85 19.96 7.89
C TYR A 55 11.60 20.92 9.05
N SER A 56 10.80 21.97 8.86
CA SER A 56 10.45 22.92 9.91
C SER A 56 9.72 22.26 11.08
N ALA A 57 8.79 21.34 10.81
CA ALA A 57 8.10 20.57 11.84
C ALA A 57 9.09 19.80 12.75
N ARG A 58 10.08 19.13 12.15
CA ARG A 58 11.14 18.43 12.90
C ARG A 58 11.98 19.39 13.73
N GLN A 59 12.35 20.54 13.17
CA GLN A 59 13.12 21.57 13.88
C GLN A 59 12.40 22.08 15.13
N TRP A 60 11.06 22.16 15.11
CA TRP A 60 10.25 22.62 16.23
C TRP A 60 9.79 21.49 17.16
N GLY A 61 10.30 20.27 17.00
CA GLY A 61 9.93 19.13 17.82
C GLY A 61 8.49 18.65 17.61
N VAL A 62 7.84 19.03 16.51
CA VAL A 62 6.52 18.54 16.14
C VAL A 62 6.65 17.12 15.61
N ALA A 63 6.01 16.16 16.28
CA ALA A 63 5.97 14.78 15.84
C ALA A 63 5.18 14.66 14.53
N VAL A 64 5.87 14.34 13.42
CA VAL A 64 5.24 14.01 12.14
C VAL A 64 4.94 12.51 12.14
N PRO A 65 3.67 12.07 12.14
CA PRO A 65 3.36 10.65 12.14
C PRO A 65 3.88 10.02 10.85
N ALA A 66 4.72 8.99 10.97
CA ALA A 66 5.07 8.17 9.83
C ALA A 66 3.79 7.54 9.27
N ARG A 67 3.58 7.68 7.96
CA ARG A 67 2.51 7.01 7.22
C ARG A 67 2.48 5.53 7.62
N ARG A 68 1.42 5.11 8.31
CA ARG A 68 1.18 3.69 8.56
C ARG A 68 0.82 3.10 7.21
N SER A 69 1.80 2.54 6.52
CA SER A 69 1.50 1.54 5.52
C SER A 69 0.62 0.51 6.22
N ALA A 70 -0.53 0.19 5.64
CA ALA A 70 -1.30 -0.96 6.07
C ALA A 70 -0.38 -2.16 5.84
N GLY A 71 0.36 -2.55 6.88
CA GLY A 71 1.38 -3.59 6.80
C GLY A 71 0.78 -4.80 6.13
N ARG A 72 1.49 -5.33 5.13
CA ARG A 72 1.18 -6.62 4.50
C ARG A 72 1.11 -7.66 5.61
N ARG A 73 -0.10 -7.98 6.08
CA ARG A 73 -0.32 -9.08 7.03
C ARG A 73 0.25 -10.35 6.38
N PRO A 74 1.19 -11.05 7.03
CA PRO A 74 1.61 -12.37 6.55
C PRO A 74 0.38 -13.27 6.57
N ARG A 75 -0.02 -13.80 5.41
CA ARG A 75 -1.04 -14.85 5.32
C ARG A 75 -0.45 -16.21 5.68
N THR A 76 0.27 -16.32 6.80
CA THR A 76 0.69 -17.62 7.34
C THR A 76 -0.34 -18.06 8.37
N GLY A 77 -1.55 -18.34 7.89
CA GLY A 77 -2.64 -18.97 8.64
C GLY A 77 -2.58 -20.50 8.57
N ALA A 78 -1.40 -21.10 8.73
CA ALA A 78 -1.26 -22.55 8.89
C ALA A 78 -0.86 -22.84 10.34
N SER A 79 -1.86 -22.89 11.23
CA SER A 79 -1.70 -23.54 12.52
C SER A 79 -1.46 -25.03 12.25
N ARG A 80 -0.20 -25.50 12.36
CA ARG A 80 0.08 -26.94 12.45
C ARG A 80 -0.36 -27.40 13.83
N MET A 81 -1.64 -27.69 13.98
CA MET A 81 -2.10 -28.59 15.02
C MET A 81 -1.48 -29.96 14.72
N GLY A 82 -0.61 -30.43 15.60
CA GLY A 82 0.18 -31.65 15.41
C GLY A 82 -0.70 -32.87 15.23
N LEU A 83 -0.60 -33.52 14.07
CA LEU A 83 -1.09 -34.88 13.86
C LEU A 83 0.01 -35.83 14.35
N SER A 84 -0.05 -36.19 15.63
CA SER A 84 0.63 -37.40 16.12
C SER A 84 -0.13 -38.60 15.59
N GLY A 85 0.44 -39.29 14.60
CA GLY A 85 -0.13 -40.51 14.03
C GLY A 85 0.99 -41.42 13.58
N ALA A 86 1.18 -42.51 14.32
CA ALA A 86 2.29 -43.44 14.27
C ALA A 86 2.54 -44.08 12.89
N CYS A 87 3.80 -44.41 12.64
CA CYS A 87 4.26 -45.34 11.61
C CYS A 87 3.55 -46.69 11.77
N ALA A 88 2.84 -47.15 10.72
CA ALA A 88 2.52 -48.55 10.56
C ALA A 88 3.39 -49.15 9.45
N TYR A 89 4.23 -50.07 9.89
CA TYR A 89 5.05 -51.04 9.19
C TYR A 89 4.31 -51.79 8.08
N GLY A 90 5.09 -52.28 7.11
CA GLY A 90 4.59 -52.90 5.89
C GLY A 90 3.87 -54.24 6.04
N ALA A 91 3.17 -54.60 4.97
CA ALA A 91 2.74 -55.96 4.68
C ALA A 91 3.05 -56.27 3.21
N THR A 92 4.16 -57.00 3.04
CA THR A 92 4.42 -58.10 2.10
C THR A 92 3.35 -58.37 1.03
N GLY A 93 3.74 -58.29 -0.24
CA GLY A 93 2.97 -58.84 -1.38
C GLY A 93 2.83 -60.36 -1.30
N PRO A 94 1.88 -60.96 -2.04
CA PRO A 94 2.31 -61.69 -3.23
C PRO A 94 1.29 -61.71 -4.40
N GLY A 95 1.78 -61.98 -5.62
CA GLY A 95 1.16 -62.98 -6.49
C GLY A 95 0.10 -62.57 -7.54
N ARG A 96 0.58 -62.37 -8.78
CA ARG A 96 0.20 -63.03 -10.06
C ARG A 96 -1.27 -63.09 -10.59
N SER A 97 -1.37 -62.68 -11.88
CA SER A 97 -2.24 -63.16 -12.99
C SER A 97 -3.76 -62.90 -12.90
N ARG A 98 -4.46 -62.52 -13.98
CA ARG A 98 -4.26 -62.74 -15.43
C ARG A 98 -4.36 -61.45 -16.24
#